data_AF-A0A5E7SIM3-F1
#
_entry.id   AF-A0A5E7SIM3-F1
#
_cell.length_a   1.000
_cell.length_b   1.000
_cell.length_c   1.000
_cell.angle_alpha   90.00
_cell.angle_beta   90.00
_cell.angle_gamma   90.00
#
_symmetry.space_group_name_H-M   'P 1'
#
loop_
_entity.id
_entity.type
_entity.pdbx_description
1 polymer ?
#
loop_
_entity_poly.entity_id
_entity_poly.type
_entity_poly.pdbx_seq_one_letter_code
_entity_poly.pdbx_strand_id
1 'polypeptide(L)'
;MKPYVQIAIRTKSETIGWGVGEAFIASLSRDGGVLVPEQVSHNADKFVESFMGMAASEACWASKAAIRINGALSDFYQDFAWRRKKKVKGSGSVVHTARNARGQVVPGAISYRSASSERVDWYSLFKTWCEIFPPQLGMLHLFSEPELGPHEKNNSFQIGSFKSALNPDVPNIGWAMFYGDEFAEEVDFERIAAAGFPIEKLNKGYLVTVTENIQDVASNFSLFSKRRGELKRLFREDFFLIKTEPSID
;
A
#
# COMPACT_ATOMS: atom_id res chain seq x y z
N MET A 1 -7.36 -16.44 11.08
CA MET A 1 -7.34 -16.22 9.61
C MET A 1 -5.95 -16.57 9.11
N LYS A 2 -5.77 -16.99 7.85
CA LYS A 2 -4.41 -17.25 7.33
C LYS A 2 -3.61 -15.93 7.24
N PRO A 3 -2.31 -15.94 7.55
CA PRO A 3 -1.48 -14.75 7.40
C PRO A 3 -1.47 -14.21 5.96
N TYR A 4 -1.39 -12.89 5.83
CA TYR A 4 -1.34 -12.22 4.53
C TYR A 4 -0.50 -10.94 4.61
N VAL A 5 0.12 -10.60 3.49
CA VAL A 5 0.78 -9.31 3.31
C VAL A 5 -0.21 -8.32 2.72
N GLN A 6 -0.20 -7.10 3.25
CA GLN A 6 -0.93 -5.95 2.75
C GLN A 6 0.08 -4.86 2.36
N ILE A 7 -0.05 -4.35 1.14
CA ILE A 7 0.56 -3.10 0.70
C ILE A 7 -0.57 -2.11 0.44
N ALA A 8 -0.45 -0.90 0.97
CA ALA A 8 -1.36 0.20 0.70
C ALA A 8 -0.55 1.47 0.45
N ILE A 9 -0.82 2.15 -0.66
CA ILE A 9 -0.19 3.43 -1.02
C ILE A 9 -1.28 4.42 -1.37
N ARG A 10 -1.11 5.64 -0.91
CA ARG A 10 -1.89 6.81 -1.30
C ARG A 10 -0.93 7.82 -1.92
N THR A 11 -1.25 8.31 -3.10
CA THR A 11 -0.34 9.20 -3.84
C THR A 11 -1.07 10.34 -4.54
N LYS A 12 -0.48 11.54 -4.49
CA LYS A 12 -0.86 12.71 -5.29
C LYS A 12 -0.14 12.74 -6.65
N SER A 13 0.85 11.87 -6.85
CA SER A 13 1.64 11.81 -8.09
C SER A 13 0.79 11.28 -9.24
N GLU A 14 1.05 11.76 -10.46
CA GLU A 14 0.32 11.33 -11.64
C GLU A 14 0.48 9.82 -11.88
N THR A 15 -0.64 9.11 -12.10
CA THR A 15 -0.68 7.64 -12.21
C THR A 15 -1.16 7.13 -13.56
N ILE A 16 -1.71 8.00 -14.41
CA ILE A 16 -2.35 7.60 -15.68
C ILE A 16 -1.34 7.32 -16.79
N GLY A 17 -0.12 7.86 -16.70
CA GLY A 17 0.89 7.71 -17.74
C GLY A 17 1.34 6.25 -17.88
N TRP A 18 1.45 5.76 -19.12
CA TRP A 18 1.84 4.37 -19.37
C TRP A 18 3.22 4.02 -18.81
N GLY A 19 4.18 4.93 -18.78
CA GLY A 19 5.49 4.67 -18.15
C GLY A 19 5.39 4.28 -16.66
N VAL A 20 4.36 4.76 -15.95
CA VAL A 20 4.06 4.32 -14.57
C VAL A 20 3.52 2.89 -14.57
N GLY A 21 2.58 2.60 -15.48
CA GLY A 21 2.01 1.26 -15.65
C GLY A 21 3.03 0.21 -16.05
N GLU A 22 3.91 0.54 -16.98
CA GLU A 22 5.01 -0.31 -17.43
C GLU A 22 5.95 -0.64 -16.26
N ALA A 23 6.42 0.38 -15.53
CA ALA A 23 7.29 0.18 -14.37
C ALA A 23 6.61 -0.66 -13.28
N PHE A 24 5.33 -0.43 -13.02
CA PHE A 24 4.54 -1.20 -12.06
C PHE A 24 4.39 -2.67 -12.49
N ILE A 25 4.00 -2.94 -13.72
CA ILE A 25 3.81 -4.31 -14.23
C ILE A 25 5.16 -5.06 -14.30
N ALA A 26 6.23 -4.36 -14.65
CA ALA A 26 7.59 -4.90 -14.58
C ALA A 26 7.93 -5.34 -13.15
N SER A 27 7.56 -4.54 -12.14
CA SER A 27 7.80 -4.88 -10.73
C SER A 27 7.10 -6.17 -10.27
N LEU A 28 5.93 -6.50 -10.85
CA LEU A 28 5.20 -7.75 -10.57
C LEU A 28 5.89 -8.99 -11.17
N SER A 29 6.77 -8.79 -12.14
CA SER A 29 7.52 -9.87 -12.82
C SER A 29 8.85 -10.21 -12.12
N ARG A 30 9.18 -9.49 -11.04
CA ARG A 30 10.36 -9.76 -10.20
C ARG A 30 10.30 -11.14 -9.52
N ASP A 31 11.39 -11.52 -8.88
CA ASP A 31 11.51 -12.72 -8.04
C ASP A 31 11.06 -14.02 -8.73
N GLY A 32 11.39 -14.16 -10.03
CA GLY A 32 11.01 -15.32 -10.84
C GLY A 32 9.53 -15.35 -11.21
N GLY A 33 8.87 -14.19 -11.25
CA GLY A 33 7.48 -14.03 -11.70
C GLY A 33 6.46 -14.60 -10.72
N VAL A 34 6.80 -14.67 -9.43
CA VAL A 34 5.93 -15.26 -8.40
C VAL A 34 4.66 -14.43 -8.19
N LEU A 35 4.69 -13.14 -8.50
CA LEU A 35 3.57 -12.20 -8.37
C LEU A 35 2.88 -11.83 -9.68
N VAL A 36 3.32 -12.38 -10.82
CA VAL A 36 2.76 -12.06 -12.14
C VAL A 36 1.25 -12.30 -12.14
N PRO A 37 0.44 -11.33 -12.61
CA PRO A 37 -1.00 -11.51 -12.70
C PRO A 37 -1.39 -12.72 -13.55
N GLU A 38 -2.49 -13.37 -13.20
CA GLU A 38 -3.16 -14.32 -14.09
C GLU A 38 -4.35 -13.66 -14.79
N GLN A 39 -4.94 -12.66 -14.15
CA GLN A 39 -6.08 -11.93 -14.65
C GLN A 39 -5.96 -10.44 -14.35
N VAL A 40 -6.54 -9.63 -15.22
CA VAL A 40 -6.67 -8.18 -15.07
C VAL A 40 -8.13 -7.75 -15.25
N SER A 41 -8.44 -6.53 -14.84
CA SER A 41 -9.76 -5.92 -14.96
C SER A 41 -9.70 -4.42 -14.68
N HIS A 42 -10.77 -3.73 -15.04
CA HIS A 42 -11.06 -2.37 -14.61
C HIS A 42 -11.86 -2.28 -13.29
N ASN A 43 -12.13 -3.42 -12.66
CA ASN A 43 -12.89 -3.52 -11.42
C ASN A 43 -12.23 -4.53 -10.47
N ALA A 44 -11.88 -4.07 -9.26
CA ALA A 44 -11.23 -4.86 -8.22
C ALA A 44 -12.07 -6.04 -7.70
N ASP A 45 -13.39 -6.00 -7.88
CA ASP A 45 -14.32 -7.06 -7.46
C ASP A 45 -14.60 -8.08 -8.56
N LYS A 46 -14.28 -7.77 -9.83
CA LYS A 46 -14.68 -8.58 -10.98
C LYS A 46 -13.54 -8.75 -11.99
N PHE A 47 -12.82 -9.88 -11.90
CA PHE A 47 -11.74 -10.22 -12.83
C PHE A 47 -12.21 -11.12 -13.96
N VAL A 48 -12.28 -10.55 -15.17
CA VAL A 48 -12.83 -11.22 -16.37
C VAL A 48 -11.76 -11.52 -17.42
N GLU A 49 -10.73 -10.68 -17.54
CA GLU A 49 -9.71 -10.80 -18.58
C GLU A 49 -8.50 -11.60 -18.11
N SER A 50 -7.88 -12.35 -19.03
CA SER A 50 -6.60 -13.02 -18.76
C SER A 50 -5.46 -12.01 -18.92
N PHE A 51 -4.43 -12.11 -18.08
CA PHE A 51 -3.24 -11.29 -18.23
C PHE A 51 -2.42 -11.79 -19.44
N MET A 52 -2.36 -10.97 -20.49
CA MET A 52 -1.67 -11.30 -21.75
C MET A 52 -0.24 -10.74 -21.83
N GLY A 53 0.32 -10.29 -20.70
CA GLY A 53 1.64 -9.69 -20.62
C GLY A 53 1.64 -8.17 -20.70
N MET A 54 2.85 -7.59 -20.58
CA MET A 54 3.06 -6.14 -20.46
C MET A 54 2.53 -5.36 -21.66
N ALA A 55 2.87 -5.76 -22.89
CA ALA A 55 2.46 -5.05 -24.11
C ALA A 55 0.94 -4.96 -24.26
N ALA A 56 0.22 -6.02 -23.90
CA ALA A 56 -1.24 -6.02 -23.93
C ALA A 56 -1.88 -5.20 -22.80
N SER A 57 -1.14 -4.92 -21.73
CA SER A 57 -1.65 -4.23 -20.55
C SER A 57 -1.72 -2.72 -20.72
N GLU A 58 -1.05 -2.13 -21.73
CA GLU A 58 -1.14 -0.70 -22.04
C GLU A 58 -2.59 -0.29 -22.31
N ALA A 59 -3.33 -1.10 -23.08
CA ALA A 59 -4.74 -0.84 -23.39
C ALA A 59 -5.65 -0.90 -22.15
N CYS A 60 -5.24 -1.64 -21.12
CA CYS A 60 -5.97 -1.78 -19.86
C CYS A 60 -5.49 -0.80 -18.78
N TRP A 61 -4.39 -0.08 -18.99
CA TRP A 61 -3.85 0.84 -17.99
C TRP A 61 -4.52 2.20 -18.13
N ALA A 62 -5.18 2.67 -17.06
CA ALA A 62 -5.86 3.96 -17.02
C ALA A 62 -6.67 4.24 -18.30
N SER A 63 -7.46 3.26 -18.76
CA SER A 63 -8.24 3.45 -19.99
C SER A 63 -9.28 4.55 -19.76
N LYS A 64 -9.46 5.45 -20.73
CA LYS A 64 -10.43 6.54 -20.59
C LYS A 64 -11.84 6.01 -20.79
N ALA A 65 -12.73 6.42 -19.91
CA ALA A 65 -14.16 6.17 -20.02
C ALA A 65 -14.95 7.44 -19.72
N ALA A 66 -16.19 7.48 -20.20
CA ALA A 66 -17.09 8.60 -19.97
C ALA A 66 -18.39 8.10 -19.36
N ILE A 67 -18.91 8.85 -18.39
CA ILE A 67 -20.22 8.63 -17.80
C ILE A 67 -21.08 9.89 -17.94
N ARG A 68 -22.39 9.71 -18.16
CA ARG A 68 -23.35 10.81 -18.11
C ARG A 68 -23.96 10.90 -16.72
N ILE A 69 -23.75 12.04 -16.04
CA ILE A 69 -24.37 12.34 -14.75
C ILE A 69 -25.20 13.61 -14.94
N ASN A 70 -26.51 13.53 -14.71
CA ASN A 70 -27.46 14.64 -14.88
C ASN A 70 -27.38 15.35 -16.25
N GLY A 71 -27.11 14.59 -17.32
CA GLY A 71 -27.00 15.11 -18.68
C GLY A 71 -25.62 15.66 -19.05
N ALA A 72 -24.71 15.85 -18.09
CA ALA A 72 -23.33 16.24 -18.34
C ALA A 72 -22.43 15.01 -18.56
N LEU A 73 -21.54 15.07 -19.55
CA LEU A 73 -20.51 14.07 -19.78
C LEU A 73 -19.33 14.32 -18.82
N SER A 74 -18.91 13.30 -18.09
CA SER A 74 -17.72 13.33 -17.24
C SER A 74 -16.78 12.22 -17.65
N ASP A 75 -15.55 12.59 -18.00
CA ASP A 75 -14.48 11.64 -18.26
C ASP A 75 -13.84 11.17 -16.95
N PHE A 76 -13.45 9.90 -16.92
CA PHE A 76 -12.66 9.31 -15.84
C PHE A 76 -11.71 8.25 -16.40
N TYR A 77 -10.69 7.92 -15.61
CA TYR A 77 -9.77 6.83 -15.92
C TYR A 77 -10.25 5.58 -15.18
N GLN A 78 -10.37 4.49 -15.92
CA GLN A 78 -10.72 3.20 -15.34
C GLN A 78 -9.55 2.66 -14.53
N ASP A 79 -9.84 2.03 -13.40
CA ASP A 79 -8.85 1.42 -12.53
C ASP A 79 -8.07 0.31 -13.25
N PHE A 80 -6.91 -0.06 -12.71
CA PHE A 80 -6.19 -1.27 -13.08
C PHE A 80 -6.22 -2.25 -11.91
N ALA A 81 -7.03 -3.30 -12.01
CA ALA A 81 -7.10 -4.38 -11.04
C ALA A 81 -6.40 -5.63 -11.57
N TRP A 82 -5.68 -6.34 -10.71
CA TRP A 82 -5.05 -7.61 -11.05
C TRP A 82 -5.29 -8.69 -9.99
N ARG A 83 -5.26 -9.94 -10.43
CA ARG A 83 -5.42 -11.10 -9.55
C ARG A 83 -4.53 -12.26 -9.99
N ARG A 84 -4.04 -12.99 -8.98
CA ARG A 84 -3.35 -14.27 -9.11
C ARG A 84 -4.02 -15.32 -8.23
N LYS A 85 -4.37 -16.48 -8.80
CA LYS A 85 -5.09 -17.55 -8.10
C LYS A 85 -4.21 -18.73 -7.69
N LYS A 86 -3.03 -18.91 -8.29
CA LYS A 86 -2.16 -20.06 -8.01
C LYS A 86 -0.90 -19.65 -7.26
N LYS A 87 -0.31 -20.60 -6.52
CA LYS A 87 0.91 -20.45 -5.71
C LYS A 87 0.79 -19.36 -4.63
N VAL A 88 1.24 -18.15 -4.93
CA VAL A 88 1.12 -16.97 -4.06
C VAL A 88 -0.13 -16.21 -4.48
N LYS A 89 -1.26 -16.56 -3.85
CA LYS A 89 -2.56 -15.98 -4.17
C LYS A 89 -2.59 -14.53 -3.75
N GLY A 90 -3.08 -13.64 -4.60
CA GLY A 90 -3.24 -12.24 -4.25
C GLY A 90 -4.06 -11.49 -5.26
N SER A 91 -4.51 -10.31 -4.86
CA SER A 91 -5.23 -9.37 -5.72
C SER A 91 -4.93 -7.95 -5.30
N GLY A 92 -4.94 -7.05 -6.25
CA GLY A 92 -4.79 -5.63 -5.98
C GLY A 92 -5.45 -4.77 -7.03
N SER A 93 -5.41 -3.47 -6.78
CA SER A 93 -5.87 -2.45 -7.70
C SER A 93 -5.04 -1.19 -7.61
N VAL A 94 -4.99 -0.48 -8.73
CA VAL A 94 -4.57 0.90 -8.86
C VAL A 94 -5.82 1.71 -9.19
N VAL A 95 -6.21 2.57 -8.25
CA VAL A 95 -7.19 3.63 -8.45
C VAL A 95 -6.41 4.87 -8.86
N HIS A 96 -6.66 5.37 -10.07
CA HIS A 96 -5.86 6.46 -10.63
C HIS A 96 -6.18 7.82 -10.00
N THR A 97 -5.19 8.70 -10.00
CA THR A 97 -5.34 10.11 -9.70
C THR A 97 -6.37 10.76 -10.62
N ALA A 98 -7.17 11.66 -10.07
CA ALA A 98 -8.18 12.39 -10.82
C ALA A 98 -8.25 13.86 -10.36
N ARG A 99 -9.05 14.67 -11.04
CA ARG A 99 -9.42 16.01 -10.58
C ARG A 99 -10.90 16.06 -10.27
N ASN A 100 -11.25 16.61 -9.12
CA ASN A 100 -12.66 16.83 -8.79
C ASN A 100 -13.21 18.08 -9.51
N ALA A 101 -14.51 18.34 -9.37
CA ALA A 101 -15.18 19.49 -9.99
C ALA A 101 -14.62 20.86 -9.56
N ARG A 102 -13.85 20.93 -8.47
CA ARG A 102 -13.15 22.16 -8.01
C ARG A 102 -11.71 22.25 -8.53
N GLY A 103 -11.31 21.35 -9.41
CA GLY A 103 -9.94 21.25 -9.94
C GLY A 103 -8.91 20.68 -8.97
N GLN A 104 -9.31 20.25 -7.77
CA GLN A 104 -8.41 19.67 -6.78
C GLN A 104 -8.00 18.26 -7.20
N VAL A 105 -6.72 17.93 -6.98
CA VAL A 105 -6.20 16.58 -7.19
C VAL A 105 -6.81 15.65 -6.14
N VAL A 106 -7.50 14.61 -6.61
CA VAL A 106 -7.96 13.48 -5.79
C VAL A 106 -6.84 12.43 -5.83
N PRO A 107 -6.22 12.10 -4.68
CA PRO A 107 -5.11 11.15 -4.63
C PRO A 107 -5.53 9.75 -5.10
N GLY A 108 -4.68 9.14 -5.91
CA GLY A 108 -4.79 7.75 -6.32
C GLY A 108 -4.47 6.79 -5.18
N ALA A 109 -4.84 5.52 -5.35
CA ALA A 109 -4.62 4.47 -4.36
C ALA A 109 -4.06 3.22 -5.01
N ILE A 110 -3.07 2.59 -4.38
CA ILE A 110 -2.61 1.26 -4.73
C ILE A 110 -2.89 0.38 -3.53
N SER A 111 -3.64 -0.70 -3.74
CA SER A 111 -3.91 -1.69 -2.70
C SER A 111 -3.52 -3.06 -3.22
N TYR A 112 -2.77 -3.82 -2.44
CA TYR A 112 -2.42 -5.19 -2.78
C TYR A 112 -2.47 -6.07 -1.53
N ARG A 113 -3.24 -7.16 -1.65
CA ARG A 113 -3.35 -8.18 -0.63
C ARG A 113 -2.87 -9.50 -1.19
N SER A 114 -1.95 -10.15 -0.49
CA SER A 114 -1.33 -11.40 -0.95
C SER A 114 -1.12 -12.39 0.17
N ALA A 115 -1.16 -13.68 -0.14
CA ALA A 115 -0.68 -14.72 0.74
C ALA A 115 0.81 -14.47 1.05
N SER A 116 1.20 -14.62 2.32
CA SER A 116 2.62 -14.48 2.70
C SER A 116 3.47 -15.55 2.01
N SER A 117 4.65 -15.15 1.53
CA SER A 117 5.64 -16.05 0.94
C SER A 117 7.04 -15.50 1.17
N GLU A 118 7.95 -16.35 1.65
CA GLU A 118 9.38 -16.03 1.82
C GLU A 118 10.11 -15.90 0.48
N ARG A 119 9.50 -16.32 -0.62
CA ARG A 119 10.06 -16.20 -1.98
C ARG A 119 9.97 -14.80 -2.56
N VAL A 120 9.31 -13.89 -1.86
CA VAL A 120 9.06 -12.53 -2.31
C VAL A 120 9.76 -11.60 -1.33
N ASP A 121 10.62 -10.73 -1.85
CA ASP A 121 11.19 -9.65 -1.06
C ASP A 121 10.17 -8.52 -0.96
N TRP A 122 9.31 -8.60 0.05
CA TRP A 122 8.22 -7.65 0.27
C TRP A 122 8.71 -6.23 0.51
N TYR A 123 9.86 -6.06 1.19
CA TYR A 123 10.42 -4.75 1.46
C TYR A 123 10.93 -4.10 0.17
N SER A 124 11.73 -4.82 -0.61
CA SER A 124 12.23 -4.32 -1.89
C SER A 124 11.10 -4.03 -2.87
N LEU A 125 10.05 -4.86 -2.90
CA LEU A 125 8.85 -4.61 -3.71
C LEU A 125 8.14 -3.32 -3.27
N PHE A 126 7.89 -3.15 -1.97
CA PHE A 126 7.22 -1.98 -1.44
C PHE A 126 8.03 -0.70 -1.68
N LYS A 127 9.36 -0.75 -1.49
CA LYS A 127 10.27 0.35 -1.81
C LYS A 127 10.19 0.72 -3.28
N THR A 128 10.25 -0.26 -4.18
CA THR A 128 10.08 -0.05 -5.64
C THR A 128 8.74 0.63 -5.93
N TRP A 129 7.67 0.23 -5.26
CA TRP A 129 6.36 0.86 -5.46
C TRP A 129 6.30 2.29 -4.91
N CYS A 130 7.03 2.60 -3.83
CA CYS A 130 7.16 3.98 -3.35
C CYS A 130 7.98 4.85 -4.31
N GLU A 131 8.85 4.27 -5.14
CA GLU A 131 9.54 4.98 -6.21
C GLU A 131 8.64 5.24 -7.42
N ILE A 132 7.88 4.22 -7.84
CA ILE A 132 6.92 4.31 -8.97
C ILE A 132 5.74 5.22 -8.63
N PHE A 133 5.26 5.15 -7.39
CA PHE A 133 4.12 5.90 -6.87
C PHE A 133 4.55 6.68 -5.62
N PRO A 134 5.32 7.78 -5.74
CA PRO A 134 5.76 8.58 -4.59
C PRO A 134 4.59 8.87 -3.64
N PRO A 135 4.54 8.23 -2.45
CA PRO A 135 3.36 8.28 -1.60
C PRO A 135 3.28 9.59 -0.83
N GLN A 136 2.05 10.03 -0.53
CA GLN A 136 1.82 10.86 0.67
C GLN A 136 1.86 9.97 1.92
N LEU A 137 1.33 8.75 1.79
CA LEU A 137 1.36 7.74 2.85
C LEU A 137 1.41 6.35 2.23
N GLY A 138 2.28 5.49 2.75
CA GLY A 138 2.41 4.10 2.33
C GLY A 138 2.55 3.16 3.52
N MET A 139 2.08 1.93 3.37
CA MET A 139 2.15 0.89 4.38
C MET A 139 2.46 -0.46 3.73
N LEU A 140 3.40 -1.18 4.33
CA LEU A 140 3.61 -2.62 4.13
C LEU A 140 3.49 -3.31 5.48
N HIS A 141 2.69 -4.37 5.54
CA HIS A 141 2.54 -5.14 6.77
C HIS A 141 2.16 -6.60 6.51
N LEU A 142 2.69 -7.49 7.35
CA LEU A 142 2.31 -8.90 7.42
C LEU A 142 1.30 -9.04 8.56
N PHE A 143 0.05 -9.35 8.26
CA PHE A 143 -0.93 -9.67 9.30
C PHE A 143 -0.85 -11.15 9.67
N SER A 144 -0.65 -11.45 10.96
CA SER A 144 -0.51 -12.81 11.53
C SER A 144 -1.52 -13.04 12.67
N GLU A 145 -1.56 -14.24 13.28
CA GLU A 145 -2.58 -14.59 14.29
C GLU A 145 -2.77 -13.60 15.44
N PRO A 146 -1.71 -13.02 16.05
CA PRO A 146 -1.86 -12.03 17.12
C PRO A 146 -2.68 -10.79 16.73
N GLU A 147 -2.70 -10.42 15.45
CA GLU A 147 -3.43 -9.25 14.93
C GLU A 147 -4.69 -9.62 14.14
N LEU A 148 -4.99 -10.92 14.01
CA LEU A 148 -6.15 -11.44 13.27
C LEU A 148 -7.23 -12.03 14.18
N GLY A 149 -7.26 -11.58 15.44
CA GLY A 149 -8.24 -11.98 16.43
C GLY A 149 -9.69 -11.65 16.01
N PRO A 150 -10.68 -12.36 16.57
CA PRO A 150 -12.09 -12.23 16.19
C PRO A 150 -12.69 -10.83 16.43
N HIS A 151 -12.09 -10.01 17.30
CA HIS A 151 -12.56 -8.67 17.66
C HIS A 151 -12.10 -7.55 16.72
N GLU A 152 -11.18 -7.81 15.79
CA GLU A 152 -10.56 -6.75 14.97
C GLU A 152 -10.92 -6.83 13.47
N LYS A 153 -11.83 -7.72 13.07
CA LYS A 153 -12.11 -8.00 11.66
C LYS A 153 -12.46 -6.74 10.86
N ASN A 154 -11.70 -6.51 9.80
CA ASN A 154 -11.95 -5.48 8.77
C ASN A 154 -11.86 -4.03 9.28
N ASN A 155 -11.07 -3.77 10.31
CA ASN A 155 -10.75 -2.39 10.66
C ASN A 155 -9.94 -1.71 9.54
N SER A 156 -9.87 -0.38 9.54
CA SER A 156 -9.21 0.40 8.47
C SER A 156 -7.74 0.00 8.28
N PHE A 157 -7.05 -0.38 9.36
CA PHE A 157 -5.66 -0.84 9.29
C PHE A 157 -5.53 -2.17 8.53
N GLN A 158 -6.33 -3.18 8.89
CA GLN A 158 -6.30 -4.52 8.28
C GLN A 158 -6.60 -4.51 6.77
N ILE A 159 -7.47 -3.60 6.32
CA ILE A 159 -7.81 -3.47 4.90
C ILE A 159 -6.89 -2.49 4.15
N GLY A 160 -5.87 -1.93 4.80
CA GLY A 160 -4.96 -0.95 4.20
C GLY A 160 -5.65 0.37 3.82
N SER A 161 -6.69 0.77 4.55
CA SER A 161 -7.42 2.01 4.31
C SER A 161 -6.89 3.14 5.18
N PHE A 162 -6.43 4.20 4.52
CA PHE A 162 -6.13 5.49 5.15
C PHE A 162 -7.36 6.40 5.28
N LYS A 163 -8.57 5.83 5.23
CA LYS A 163 -9.86 6.52 5.25
C LYS A 163 -10.00 7.54 4.10
N SER A 164 -10.02 8.84 4.38
CA SER A 164 -10.32 9.87 3.37
C SER A 164 -9.19 9.97 2.33
N ALA A 165 -9.56 10.10 1.06
CA ALA A 165 -8.57 10.27 -0.01
C ALA A 165 -7.85 11.62 0.09
N LEU A 166 -8.57 12.69 0.41
CA LEU A 166 -8.03 14.06 0.44
C LEU A 166 -7.28 14.37 1.73
N ASN A 167 -7.76 13.83 2.86
CA ASN A 167 -7.20 14.04 4.19
C ASN A 167 -7.03 12.66 4.86
N PRO A 168 -6.03 11.86 4.45
CA PRO A 168 -5.87 10.53 5.00
C PRO A 168 -5.54 10.59 6.49
N ASP A 169 -6.05 9.61 7.24
CA ASP A 169 -5.59 9.34 8.60
C ASP A 169 -4.46 8.30 8.57
N VAL A 170 -3.69 8.21 9.65
CA VAL A 170 -2.75 7.10 9.88
C VAL A 170 -3.35 6.14 10.90
N PRO A 171 -3.96 5.01 10.49
CA PRO A 171 -4.62 4.12 11.44
C PRO A 171 -3.67 3.58 12.50
N ASN A 172 -2.51 3.10 12.07
CA ASN A 172 -1.49 2.49 12.90
C ASN A 172 -0.17 2.45 12.11
N ILE A 173 0.91 1.97 12.74
CA ILE A 173 2.18 1.68 12.08
C ILE A 173 2.16 0.23 11.57
N GLY A 174 2.33 0.06 10.26
CA GLY A 174 2.61 -1.24 9.62
C GLY A 174 4.00 -1.76 9.99
N TRP A 175 4.48 -2.83 9.33
CA TRP A 175 5.88 -3.21 9.55
C TRP A 175 6.84 -2.18 8.93
N ALA A 176 6.48 -1.69 7.75
CA ALA A 176 7.12 -0.53 7.13
C ALA A 176 6.06 0.53 6.79
N MET A 177 6.43 1.79 6.97
CA MET A 177 5.62 2.97 6.67
C MET A 177 6.43 3.93 5.81
N PHE A 178 5.79 4.47 4.77
CA PHE A 178 6.32 5.60 4.02
C PHE A 178 5.54 6.86 4.40
N TYR A 179 6.25 7.92 4.78
CA TYR A 179 5.68 9.23 5.10
C TYR A 179 6.19 10.28 4.11
N GLY A 180 5.31 10.78 3.25
CA GLY A 180 5.62 11.79 2.24
C GLY A 180 4.71 13.00 2.35
N ASP A 181 4.98 14.01 1.52
CA ASP A 181 4.24 15.27 1.50
C ASP A 181 4.03 15.84 2.92
N GLU A 182 2.79 16.12 3.33
CA GLU A 182 2.45 16.64 4.65
C GLU A 182 2.84 15.70 5.80
N PHE A 183 2.96 14.38 5.56
CA PHE A 183 3.35 13.42 6.59
C PHE A 183 4.86 13.38 6.81
N ALA A 184 5.65 13.87 5.87
CA ALA A 184 7.11 13.94 6.03
C ALA A 184 7.51 14.98 7.09
N GLU A 185 6.68 15.99 7.32
CA GLU A 185 6.90 17.02 8.36
C GLU A 185 6.80 16.45 9.79
N GLU A 186 6.14 15.31 9.95
CA GLU A 186 5.95 14.62 11.22
C GLU A 186 7.13 13.67 11.54
N VAL A 187 8.08 13.51 10.62
CA VAL A 187 9.21 12.59 10.73
C VAL A 187 10.47 13.33 11.18
N ASP A 188 10.87 13.09 12.43
CA ASP A 188 12.19 13.48 12.93
C ASP A 188 13.21 12.38 12.60
N PHE A 189 13.90 12.55 11.47
CA PHE A 189 14.84 11.56 10.94
C PHE A 189 15.94 11.19 11.95
N GLU A 190 16.59 12.19 12.55
CA GLU A 190 17.70 11.98 13.47
C GLU A 190 17.24 11.29 14.74
N ARG A 191 16.09 11.69 15.29
CA ARG A 191 15.53 11.07 16.51
C ARG A 191 15.10 9.63 16.27
N ILE A 192 14.51 9.32 15.10
CA ILE A 192 14.10 7.96 14.75
C ILE A 192 15.33 7.06 14.54
N ALA A 193 16.34 7.56 13.81
CA ALA A 193 17.60 6.84 13.61
C ALA A 193 18.33 6.58 14.95
N ALA A 194 18.41 7.59 15.82
CA ALA A 194 19.04 7.48 17.14
C ALA A 194 18.31 6.49 18.09
N ALA A 195 17.01 6.30 17.90
CA ALA A 195 16.21 5.28 18.60
C ALA A 195 16.38 3.86 18.02
N GLY A 196 17.26 3.69 17.03
CA GLY A 196 17.64 2.42 16.43
C GLY A 196 16.60 1.85 15.46
N PHE A 197 15.74 2.69 14.88
CA PHE A 197 14.83 2.26 13.82
C PHE A 197 15.49 2.41 12.46
N PRO A 198 15.42 1.39 11.58
CA PRO A 198 15.82 1.58 10.19
C PRO A 198 14.93 2.65 9.53
N ILE A 199 15.58 3.72 9.08
CA ILE A 199 14.95 4.82 8.37
C ILE A 199 15.84 5.24 7.20
N GLU A 200 15.22 5.47 6.05
CA GLU A 200 15.90 6.01 4.88
C GLU A 200 15.07 7.11 4.24
N LYS A 201 15.78 8.08 3.64
CA LYS A 201 15.15 9.10 2.81
C LYS A 201 14.94 8.54 1.41
N LEU A 202 13.71 8.61 0.91
CA LEU A 202 13.36 8.15 -0.42
C LEU A 202 12.44 9.19 -1.08
N ASN A 203 12.86 9.70 -2.24
CA ASN A 203 12.24 10.87 -2.87
C ASN A 203 12.15 12.06 -1.88
N LYS A 204 10.95 12.59 -1.66
CA LYS A 204 10.65 13.69 -0.73
C LYS A 204 10.10 13.21 0.62
N GLY A 205 10.15 11.90 0.88
CA GLY A 205 9.62 11.31 2.11
C GLY A 205 10.63 10.40 2.80
N TYR A 206 10.13 9.67 3.79
CA TYR A 206 10.91 8.77 4.62
C TYR A 206 10.26 7.40 4.68
N LEU A 207 11.05 6.36 4.46
CA LEU A 207 10.66 4.97 4.65
C LEU A 207 11.23 4.48 5.99
N VAL A 208 10.35 4.08 6.90
CA VAL A 208 10.68 3.63 8.26
C VAL A 208 10.22 2.20 8.45
N THR A 209 11.04 1.34 9.06
CA THR A 209 10.62 -0.01 9.48
C THR A 209 10.66 -0.17 11.00
N VAL A 210 9.80 -1.03 11.54
CA VAL A 210 9.70 -1.29 12.99
C VAL A 210 10.83 -2.20 13.47
N THR A 211 11.17 -3.19 12.66
CA THR A 211 12.27 -4.15 12.86
C THR A 211 13.00 -4.37 11.54
N GLU A 212 14.12 -5.10 11.58
CA GLU A 212 14.89 -5.46 10.38
C GLU A 212 14.19 -6.54 9.52
N ASN A 213 13.30 -7.35 10.12
CA ASN A 213 12.67 -8.48 9.44
C ASN A 213 11.15 -8.45 9.58
N ILE A 214 10.44 -8.40 8.44
CA ILE A 214 8.96 -8.45 8.40
C ILE A 214 8.39 -9.71 9.04
N GLN A 215 9.15 -10.81 9.07
CA GLN A 215 8.70 -12.04 9.71
C GLN A 215 8.57 -11.92 11.23
N ASP A 216 9.20 -10.93 11.87
CA ASP A 216 9.07 -10.70 13.32
C ASP A 216 7.61 -10.47 13.73
N VAL A 217 6.77 -9.96 12.82
CA VAL A 217 5.32 -9.82 13.08
C VAL A 217 4.65 -11.19 13.34
N ALA A 218 5.15 -12.26 12.73
CA ALA A 218 4.64 -13.61 12.91
C ALA A 218 5.47 -14.45 13.90
N SER A 219 6.80 -14.33 13.87
CA SER A 219 7.72 -15.18 14.65
C SER A 219 8.05 -14.62 16.03
N ASN A 220 7.98 -13.30 16.23
CA ASN A 220 8.33 -12.64 17.48
C ASN A 220 7.48 -11.38 17.70
N PHE A 221 6.17 -11.60 17.79
CA PHE A 221 5.20 -10.51 17.88
C PHE A 221 5.42 -9.62 19.10
N SER A 222 5.92 -10.16 20.22
CA SER A 222 6.24 -9.38 21.43
C SER A 222 7.33 -8.34 21.19
N LEU A 223 8.39 -8.71 20.44
CA LEU A 223 9.41 -7.76 20.02
C LEU A 223 8.81 -6.70 19.08
N PHE A 224 8.08 -7.14 18.04
CA PHE A 224 7.47 -6.24 17.06
C PHE A 224 6.52 -5.22 17.73
N SER A 225 5.59 -5.71 18.56
CA SER A 225 4.60 -4.91 19.29
C SER A 225 5.28 -3.86 20.18
N LYS A 226 6.30 -4.28 20.96
CA LYS A 226 7.10 -3.37 21.79
C LYS A 226 7.80 -2.29 20.96
N ARG A 227 8.48 -2.67 19.87
CA ARG A 227 9.18 -1.75 18.96
C ARG A 227 8.21 -0.79 18.26
N ARG A 228 7.02 -1.27 17.87
CA ARG A 228 5.97 -0.42 17.28
C ARG A 228 5.51 0.65 18.28
N GLY A 229 5.27 0.26 19.54
CA GLY A 229 4.92 1.21 20.59
C GLY A 229 6.04 2.23 20.89
N GLU A 230 7.30 1.81 20.84
CA GLU A 230 8.47 2.71 20.94
C GLU A 230 8.51 3.71 19.78
N LEU A 231 8.31 3.26 18.54
CA LEU A 231 8.31 4.11 17.36
C LEU A 231 7.17 5.14 17.40
N LYS A 232 5.97 4.73 17.80
CA LYS A 232 4.80 5.63 17.94
C LYS A 232 5.11 6.84 18.81
N ARG A 233 5.86 6.66 19.91
CA ARG A 233 6.21 7.73 20.86
C ARG A 233 7.20 8.77 20.30
N LEU A 234 7.76 8.51 19.12
CA LEU A 234 8.64 9.46 18.43
C LEU A 234 7.86 10.46 17.58
N PHE A 235 6.62 10.14 17.23
CA PHE A 235 5.69 11.05 16.58
C PHE A 235 4.94 11.89 17.62
N ARG A 236 4.30 12.99 17.18
CA ARG A 236 3.43 13.76 18.06
C ARG A 236 2.24 12.94 18.56
N GLU A 237 1.66 13.38 19.66
CA GLU A 237 0.44 12.80 20.20
C GLU A 237 -0.71 12.85 19.17
N ASP A 238 -1.58 11.84 19.21
CA ASP A 238 -2.74 11.67 18.33
C ASP A 238 -2.45 11.59 16.82
N PHE A 239 -1.18 11.40 16.42
CA PHE A 239 -0.84 11.14 15.02
C PHE A 239 -1.41 9.80 14.53
N PHE A 240 -1.43 8.78 15.39
CA PHE A 240 -1.99 7.46 15.08
C PHE A 240 -3.36 7.27 15.74
N LEU A 241 -4.30 6.67 15.01
CA LEU A 241 -5.64 6.37 15.55
C LEU A 241 -5.61 5.26 16.62
N ILE A 242 -4.81 4.22 16.40
CA ILE A 242 -4.62 3.11 17.35
C ILE A 242 -3.48 3.49 18.31
N LYS A 243 -3.85 3.84 19.54
CA LYS A 243 -2.90 4.34 20.56
C LYS A 243 -2.21 3.23 21.34
N THR A 244 -2.89 2.12 21.58
CA THR A 244 -2.41 1.02 22.43
C THR A 244 -1.87 -0.11 21.58
N GLU A 245 -0.83 -0.77 22.08
CA GLU A 245 -0.33 -2.03 21.54
C GLU A 245 -1.06 -3.21 22.18
N PRO A 246 -1.23 -4.35 21.48
CA PRO A 246 -1.81 -5.54 22.09
C PRO A 246 -0.93 -6.03 23.26
N SER A 247 -1.54 -6.29 24.42
CA SER A 247 -0.88 -7.03 25.51
C SER A 247 -0.67 -8.46 25.06
N ILE A 248 0.57 -8.93 25.15
CA ILE A 248 0.93 -10.32 24.90
C ILE A 248 1.35 -10.85 26.26
N ASP A 249 0.36 -11.39 26.99
CA ASP A 249 0.59 -12.13 28.23
C ASP A 249 1.14 -13.54 27.91
#